data_AF-A0A946NKL0-F1
#
_entry.id   AF-A0A946NKL0-F1
#
_cell.length_a   1.000
_cell.length_b   1.000
_cell.length_c   1.000
_cell.angle_alpha   90.00
_cell.angle_beta   90.00
_cell.angle_gamma   90.00
#
_symmetry.space_group_name_H-M   'P 1'
#
loop_
_entity.id
_entity.type
_entity.pdbx_description
1 polymer ?
#
loop_
_entity_poly.entity_id
_entity_poly.type
_entity_poly.pdbx_seq_one_letter_code
_entity_poly.pdbx_strand_id
1 'polypeptide(L)'
;MNDETKFELDQSDQEKSLVPAVRTKGSLVPLDPFSAYMQEVRKYPTLSEEEEKELAILYKESGDLGAAYKLTTANLMLVIKIAMTFKREWQTLMDLVQEGNIGLMKAVKNFAPFRGVRLSAYATWWIK
;
A
#
# COMPACT_ATOMS: atom_id res chain seq x y z
N MET A 1 -61.00 -12.62 10.49
CA MET A 1 -61.04 -11.59 11.55
C MET A 1 -59.66 -11.58 12.19
N ASN A 2 -59.07 -10.40 12.30
CA ASN A 2 -57.63 -10.15 12.37
C ASN A 2 -56.89 -10.90 13.48
N ASP A 3 -55.75 -11.51 13.10
CA ASP A 3 -54.72 -11.99 14.00
C ASP A 3 -53.68 -10.88 14.18
N GLU A 4 -53.34 -10.58 15.43
CA GLU A 4 -52.45 -9.49 15.81
C GLU A 4 -51.00 -9.90 15.54
N THR A 5 -50.35 -9.27 14.56
CA THR A 5 -48.88 -9.26 14.47
C THR A 5 -48.41 -7.83 14.38
N LYS A 6 -48.00 -7.28 15.54
CA LYS A 6 -47.26 -6.03 15.63
C LYS A 6 -46.00 -6.14 14.78
N PHE A 7 -45.93 -5.31 13.74
CA PHE A 7 -44.73 -5.09 12.96
C PHE A 7 -43.83 -4.12 13.74
N GLU A 8 -42.96 -4.66 14.59
CA GLU A 8 -41.92 -3.87 15.25
C GLU A 8 -40.80 -3.60 14.24
N LEU A 9 -40.66 -2.34 13.85
CA LEU A 9 -39.51 -1.86 13.09
C LEU A 9 -38.28 -1.88 14.02
N ASP A 10 -37.38 -2.83 13.80
CA ASP A 10 -36.07 -2.90 14.44
C ASP A 10 -35.27 -1.63 14.12
N GLN A 11 -34.97 -0.85 15.16
CA GLN A 11 -34.30 0.46 15.05
C GLN A 11 -32.77 0.32 14.86
N SER A 12 -32.29 -0.74 14.23
CA SER A 12 -30.87 -1.08 14.19
C SER A 12 -30.07 -0.49 13.02
N ASP A 13 -30.71 0.22 12.07
CA ASP A 13 -30.09 0.59 10.79
C ASP A 13 -29.87 2.10 10.53
N GLN A 14 -29.80 2.95 11.57
CA GLN A 14 -29.56 4.40 11.37
C GLN A 14 -28.17 4.94 11.80
N GLU A 15 -27.26 4.13 12.36
CA GLU A 15 -25.93 4.63 12.77
C GLU A 15 -24.76 3.70 12.43
N LYS A 16 -24.59 3.32 11.16
CA LYS A 16 -23.29 2.85 10.66
C LYS A 16 -22.68 3.88 9.73
N SER A 17 -21.92 4.78 10.35
CA SER A 17 -20.93 5.61 9.66
C SER A 17 -20.04 4.71 8.79
N LEU A 18 -20.06 4.93 7.47
CA LEU A 18 -19.32 4.16 6.46
C LEU A 18 -17.84 4.55 6.36
N VAL A 19 -17.34 5.41 7.25
CA VAL A 19 -15.90 5.69 7.34
C VAL A 19 -15.24 4.72 8.33
N PRO A 20 -14.06 4.17 8.01
CA PRO A 20 -13.34 3.34 8.96
C PRO A 20 -12.93 4.21 10.15
N ALA A 21 -13.62 4.04 11.27
CA ALA A 21 -13.24 4.65 12.54
C ALA A 21 -11.90 4.03 12.99
N VAL A 22 -10.83 4.83 12.95
CA VAL A 22 -9.53 4.47 13.53
C VAL A 22 -9.74 4.27 15.04
N ARG A 23 -9.82 3.01 15.48
CA ARG A 23 -9.91 2.66 16.89
C ARG A 23 -8.54 2.82 17.54
N THR A 24 -8.25 4.01 18.06
CA THR A 24 -7.01 4.31 18.78
C THR A 24 -7.12 3.84 20.23
N LYS A 25 -6.65 2.62 20.54
CA LYS A 25 -6.28 2.28 21.92
C LYS A 25 -4.84 2.74 22.14
N GLY A 26 -4.64 3.84 22.88
CA GLY A 26 -3.41 4.08 23.66
C GLY A 26 -2.36 5.10 23.17
N SER A 27 -2.74 6.25 22.60
CA SER A 27 -1.81 7.40 22.45
C SER A 27 -2.57 8.72 22.61
N LEU A 28 -2.10 9.62 23.47
CA LEU A 28 -2.68 10.96 23.69
C LEU A 28 -2.36 11.95 22.56
N VAL A 29 -1.57 11.53 21.57
CA VAL A 29 -1.31 12.28 20.34
C VAL A 29 -1.91 11.50 19.17
N PRO A 30 -2.77 12.12 18.32
CA PRO A 30 -3.22 11.53 17.07
C PRO A 30 -2.00 11.04 16.28
N LEU A 31 -2.01 9.79 15.84
CA LEU A 31 -0.94 9.26 14.99
C LEU A 31 -0.82 10.14 13.75
N ASP A 32 0.34 10.78 13.60
CA ASP A 32 0.72 11.48 12.38
C ASP A 32 0.50 10.53 11.17
N PRO A 33 -0.15 10.98 10.08
CA PRO A 33 -0.48 10.12 8.94
C PRO A 33 0.72 9.36 8.36
N PHE A 34 1.89 9.99 8.33
CA PHE A 34 3.11 9.35 7.86
C PHE A 34 3.58 8.25 8.83
N SER A 35 3.47 8.49 10.13
CA SER A 35 3.78 7.50 11.17
C SER A 35 2.87 6.27 11.08
N ALA A 36 1.56 6.46 10.83
CA ALA A 36 0.63 5.36 10.59
C ALA A 36 0.99 4.57 9.33
N TYR A 37 1.31 5.27 8.23
CA TYR A 37 1.76 4.64 6.99
C TYR A 37 3.06 3.82 7.18
N MET A 38 4.04 4.36 7.90
CA MET A 38 5.28 3.65 8.21
C MET A 38 5.03 2.36 9.01
N GLN A 39 4.11 2.38 9.98
CA GLN A 39 3.74 1.19 10.73
C GLN A 39 3.08 0.14 9.84
N GLU A 40 2.26 0.56 8.88
CA GLU A 40 1.64 -0.35 7.92
C GLU A 40 2.66 -0.97 6.96
N VAL A 41 3.54 -0.15 6.38
CA VAL A 41 4.57 -0.59 5.43
C VAL A 41 5.51 -1.63 6.03
N ARG A 42 5.83 -1.51 7.32
CA ARG A 42 6.70 -2.46 8.04
C ARG A 42 6.10 -3.86 8.19
N LYS A 43 4.79 -4.04 7.99
CA LYS A 43 4.13 -5.36 8.07
C LYS A 43 4.38 -6.21 6.83
N TYR A 44 4.75 -5.60 5.70
CA TYR A 44 4.99 -6.35 4.47
C TYR A 44 6.36 -7.02 4.50
N PRO A 45 6.44 -8.34 4.25
CA PRO A 45 7.70 -9.05 4.23
C PRO A 45 8.53 -8.64 3.00
N THR A 46 9.85 -8.72 3.15
CA THR A 46 10.78 -8.63 2.02
C THR A 46 10.75 -9.91 1.21
N LEU A 47 10.96 -9.79 -0.11
CA LEU A 47 11.03 -10.94 -1.01
C LEU A 47 12.48 -11.41 -1.18
N SER A 48 12.66 -12.73 -1.28
CA SER A 48 13.92 -13.32 -1.72
C SER A 48 14.24 -12.98 -3.19
N GLU A 49 15.40 -13.41 -3.66
CA GLU A 49 15.73 -13.18 -5.07
C GLU A 49 14.87 -14.01 -6.01
N GLU A 50 14.68 -15.28 -5.65
CA GLU A 50 13.87 -16.26 -6.34
C GLU A 50 12.40 -15.85 -6.34
N GLU A 51 11.84 -15.47 -5.19
CA GLU A 51 10.44 -15.04 -5.06
C GLU A 51 10.14 -13.81 -5.92
N GLU A 52 11.04 -12.82 -5.93
CA GLU A 52 10.89 -11.63 -6.78
C GLU A 52 10.85 -12.02 -8.26
N LYS A 53 11.73 -12.94 -8.67
CA LYS A 53 11.81 -13.40 -10.06
C LYS A 53 10.55 -14.16 -10.45
N GLU A 54 10.08 -15.08 -9.62
CA GLU A 54 8.85 -15.84 -9.85
C GLU A 54 7.63 -14.94 -9.99
N LEU A 55 7.45 -14.00 -9.04
CA LEU A 55 6.34 -13.05 -9.08
C LEU A 55 6.43 -12.11 -10.30
N ALA A 56 7.64 -11.67 -10.66
CA ALA A 56 7.83 -10.81 -11.83
C ALA A 56 7.56 -11.54 -13.16
N ILE A 57 7.92 -12.83 -13.26
CA ILE A 57 7.57 -13.66 -14.41
C ILE A 57 6.06 -13.86 -14.47
N LEU A 58 5.45 -14.26 -13.35
CA LEU A 58 4.01 -14.47 -13.24
C LEU A 58 3.24 -13.23 -13.69
N TYR A 59 3.56 -12.06 -13.13
CA TYR A 59 2.90 -10.82 -13.51
C TYR A 59 3.07 -10.48 -14.99
N LYS A 60 4.25 -10.72 -15.56
CA LYS A 60 4.52 -10.42 -16.97
C LYS A 60 3.76 -11.35 -17.92
N GLU A 61 3.56 -12.61 -17.55
CA GLU A 61 2.91 -13.62 -18.40
C GLU A 61 1.39 -13.59 -18.28
N SER A 62 0.87 -13.48 -17.06
CA SER A 62 -0.58 -13.59 -16.80
C SER A 62 -1.25 -12.25 -16.49
N GLY A 63 -0.48 -11.19 -16.19
CA GLY A 63 -1.04 -9.93 -15.70
C GLY A 63 -1.57 -10.00 -14.26
N ASP A 64 -1.15 -11.00 -13.47
CA ASP A 64 -1.64 -11.23 -12.11
C ASP A 64 -1.44 -10.01 -11.20
N LEU A 65 -2.55 -9.38 -10.79
CA LEU A 65 -2.53 -8.19 -9.95
C LEU A 65 -2.04 -8.50 -8.52
N GLY A 66 -2.18 -9.73 -8.04
CA GLY A 66 -1.65 -10.17 -6.76
C GLY A 66 -0.12 -10.25 -6.77
N ALA A 67 0.47 -10.67 -7.90
CA ALA A 67 1.92 -10.64 -8.09
C ALA A 67 2.45 -9.21 -8.13
N ALA A 68 1.81 -8.32 -8.90
CA ALA A 68 2.14 -6.89 -8.91
C ALA A 68 2.00 -6.25 -7.52
N TYR A 69 0.93 -6.60 -6.79
CA TYR A 69 0.72 -6.15 -5.42
C TYR A 69 1.87 -6.55 -4.51
N LYS A 70 2.23 -7.84 -4.47
CA LYS A 70 3.33 -8.35 -3.63
C LYS A 70 4.66 -7.68 -3.98
N LEU A 71 4.99 -7.56 -5.27
CA LEU A 71 6.20 -6.88 -5.73
C LEU A 71 6.23 -5.42 -5.28
N THR A 72 5.09 -4.73 -5.36
CA THR A 72 4.97 -3.33 -4.93
C THR A 72 5.11 -3.20 -3.42
N THR A 73 4.33 -3.97 -2.65
CA THR A 73 4.31 -3.86 -1.17
C THR A 73 5.66 -4.20 -0.54
N ALA A 74 6.38 -5.20 -1.09
CA ALA A 74 7.72 -5.56 -0.60
C ALA A 74 8.76 -4.44 -0.80
N ASN A 75 8.51 -3.49 -1.70
CA ASN A 75 9.42 -2.41 -2.05
C ASN A 75 8.98 -1.03 -1.52
N LEU A 76 7.91 -0.92 -0.73
CA LEU A 76 7.45 0.37 -0.20
C LEU A 76 8.49 1.05 0.71
N MET A 77 9.28 0.27 1.46
CA MET A 77 10.39 0.81 2.25
C MET A 77 11.49 1.47 1.40
N LEU A 78 11.69 0.99 0.16
CA LEU A 78 12.64 1.62 -0.77
C LEU A 78 12.16 3.01 -1.18
N VAL A 79 10.87 3.17 -1.47
CA VAL A 79 10.27 4.46 -1.83
C VAL A 79 10.48 5.48 -0.72
N ILE A 80 10.20 5.10 0.53
CA ILE A 80 10.40 5.97 1.70
C ILE A 80 11.86 6.41 1.81
N LYS A 81 12.81 5.47 1.68
CA LYS A 81 14.25 5.75 1.75
C LYS A 81 14.66 6.75 0.67
N ILE A 82 14.17 6.59 -0.57
CA ILE A 82 14.47 7.50 -1.66
C ILE A 82 13.81 8.86 -1.41
N ALA A 83 12.52 8.91 -1.09
CA ALA A 83 11.79 10.15 -0.82
C ALA A 83 12.46 11.02 0.27
N MET A 84 12.99 10.38 1.32
CA MET A 84 13.76 11.07 2.37
C MET A 84 15.01 11.79 1.83
N THR A 85 15.66 11.26 0.78
CA THR A 85 16.82 11.93 0.14
C THR A 85 16.43 13.11 -0.74
N PHE A 86 15.17 13.19 -1.20
CA PHE A 86 14.68 14.27 -2.05
C PHE A 86 13.91 15.35 -1.30
N LYS A 87 13.64 15.16 0.00
CA LYS A 87 12.88 16.10 0.80
C LYS A 87 13.56 17.48 0.84
N ARG A 88 12.84 18.49 0.36
CA ARG A 88 13.18 19.91 0.51
C ARG A 88 12.30 20.56 1.58
N GLU A 89 12.71 21.74 2.06
CA GLU A 89 12.06 22.45 3.19
C GLU A 89 10.54 22.65 3.00
N TRP A 90 10.08 22.84 1.77
CA TRP A 90 8.69 23.18 1.44
C TRP A 90 7.83 21.97 1.04
N GLN A 91 8.43 20.79 0.89
CA GLN A 91 7.72 19.59 0.43
C GLN A 91 7.34 18.71 1.61
N THR A 92 6.10 18.23 1.61
CA THR A 92 5.69 17.21 2.57
C THR A 92 6.33 15.88 2.16
N LEU A 93 6.87 15.14 3.15
CA LEU A 93 7.45 13.83 2.88
C LEU A 93 6.40 12.85 2.37
N MET A 94 5.15 13.00 2.82
CA MET A 94 4.04 12.14 2.39
C MET A 94 3.75 12.30 0.90
N ASP A 95 3.73 13.52 0.37
CA ASP A 95 3.50 13.75 -1.06
C ASP A 95 4.61 13.11 -1.91
N LEU A 96 5.86 13.28 -1.52
CA LEU A 96 7.01 12.63 -2.19
C LEU A 96 6.89 11.10 -2.17
N VAL A 97 6.43 10.52 -1.06
CA VAL A 97 6.20 9.08 -0.95
C VAL A 97 5.06 8.63 -1.86
N GLN A 98 3.97 9.39 -1.95
CA GLN A 98 2.85 9.06 -2.83
C GLN A 98 3.25 9.13 -4.31
N GLU A 99 3.97 10.17 -4.72
CA GLU A 99 4.54 10.26 -6.07
C GLU A 99 5.51 9.10 -6.36
N GLY A 100 6.40 8.81 -5.41
CA GLY A 100 7.34 7.70 -5.51
C GLY A 100 6.66 6.33 -5.57
N ASN A 101 5.53 6.13 -4.88
CA ASN A 101 4.72 4.91 -4.96
C ASN A 101 4.13 4.72 -6.37
N ILE A 102 3.68 5.82 -7.00
CA ILE A 102 3.23 5.80 -8.40
C ILE A 102 4.41 5.44 -9.33
N GLY A 103 5.60 5.99 -9.07
CA GLY A 103 6.84 5.63 -9.76
C GLY A 103 7.16 4.14 -9.64
N LEU A 104 7.08 3.59 -8.42
CA LEU A 104 7.29 2.16 -8.16
C LEU A 104 6.28 1.29 -8.92
N MET A 105 4.99 1.65 -8.93
CA MET A 105 3.99 0.91 -9.69
C MET A 105 4.30 0.91 -11.20
N LYS A 106 4.78 2.03 -11.74
CA LYS A 106 5.26 2.10 -13.13
C LYS A 106 6.49 1.23 -13.35
N ALA A 107 7.43 1.17 -12.39
CA ALA A 107 8.58 0.29 -12.46
C ALA A 107 8.15 -1.19 -12.50
N VAL A 108 7.26 -1.62 -11.61
CA VAL A 108 6.72 -2.99 -11.58
C VAL A 108 6.04 -3.34 -12.91
N LYS A 109 5.23 -2.41 -13.46
CA LYS A 109 4.58 -2.58 -14.77
C LYS A 109 5.56 -2.82 -15.92
N ASN A 110 6.73 -2.18 -15.89
CA ASN A 110 7.70 -2.21 -16.98
C ASN A 110 8.93 -3.09 -16.68
N PHE A 111 8.95 -3.77 -15.54
CA PHE A 111 10.09 -4.58 -15.11
C PHE A 111 10.26 -5.82 -15.99
N ALA A 112 11.52 -6.15 -16.29
CA ALA A 112 11.86 -7.31 -17.10
C ALA A 112 12.71 -8.29 -16.27
N PRO A 113 12.13 -9.41 -15.79
CA PRO A 113 12.81 -10.33 -14.86
C PRO A 113 14.02 -11.03 -15.49
N PHE A 114 14.11 -11.10 -16.82
CA PHE A 114 15.19 -11.78 -17.54
C PHE A 114 16.45 -10.94 -17.73
N ARG A 115 16.46 -9.66 -17.29
CA ARG A 115 17.61 -8.75 -17.47
C ARG A 115 18.70 -8.91 -16.39
N GLY A 116 18.51 -9.79 -15.41
CA GLY A 116 19.52 -10.07 -14.38
C GLY A 116 19.76 -8.94 -13.38
N VAL A 117 18.84 -7.97 -13.29
CA VAL A 117 18.89 -6.87 -12.33
C VAL A 117 17.73 -6.99 -11.35
N ARG A 118 17.98 -6.67 -10.08
CA ARG A 118 16.96 -6.61 -9.03
C ARG A 118 15.93 -5.53 -9.35
N LEU A 119 14.66 -5.77 -9.02
CA LEU A 119 13.58 -4.79 -9.14
C LEU A 119 13.91 -3.52 -8.37
N SER A 120 14.51 -3.62 -7.18
CA SER A 120 14.90 -2.46 -6.38
C SER A 120 15.86 -1.50 -7.11
N ALA A 121 16.86 -2.05 -7.81
CA ALA A 121 17.80 -1.27 -8.62
C ALA A 121 17.08 -0.61 -9.81
N TYR A 122 16.20 -1.33 -10.49
CA TYR A 122 15.42 -0.79 -11.60
C TYR A 122 14.43 0.30 -11.15
N ALA A 123 13.70 0.05 -10.06
CA ALA A 123 12.68 0.95 -9.52
C ALA A 123 13.26 2.28 -9.04
N THR A 124 14.53 2.30 -8.60
CA THR A 124 15.19 3.54 -8.18
C THR A 124 15.17 4.64 -9.25
N TRP A 125 15.18 4.28 -10.55
CA TRP A 125 15.10 5.26 -11.64
C TRP A 125 13.70 5.84 -11.86
N TRP A 126 12.67 5.10 -11.47
CA TRP A 126 11.27 5.51 -11.62
C TRP A 126 10.72 6.26 -10.41
N ILE A 127 11.34 6.06 -9.25
CA ILE A 127 10.96 6.70 -7.99
C ILE A 127 11.55 8.11 -7.88
N LYS A 128 12.68 8.36 -8.54
CA LYS A 128 13.30 9.69 -8.67
C LYS A 128 12.59 10.54 -9.71
#